data_AF-A0A833LLE8-F1
#
_entry.id   AF-A0A833LLE8-F1
#
_cell.length_a   1.000
_cell.length_b   1.000
_cell.length_c   1.000
_cell.angle_alpha   90.00
_cell.angle_beta   90.00
_cell.angle_gamma   90.00
#
_symmetry.space_group_name_H-M   'P 1'
#
loop_
_entity.id
_entity.type
_entity.pdbx_description
1 polymer ?
#
loop_
_entity_poly.entity_id
_entity_poly.type
_entity_poly.pdbx_seq_one_letter_code
_entity_poly.pdbx_strand_id
1 'polypeptide(L)'
;MNKMIAEFIGTFTLVLFGCGAAVIAGPAVGATTVGVLGIAFAFGLAIVAMAYGIGSVSGCHVNPAVSFGVLLAGRMSVGDFIQYVIAQCLGAIAGTAVLWLIMSGKASGWDGGLGANGWGPGYLGEYNLLSALVFEVVATFLFLVAILGVTRKGTPVHIAGLAGLAIGLT
;
A
#
# COMPACT_ATOMS: atom_id res chain seq x y z
N MET A 1 -8.26 -18.89 -7.33
CA MET A 1 -8.33 -17.93 -6.20
C MET A 1 -9.51 -16.98 -6.45
N ASN A 2 -10.31 -16.65 -5.45
CA ASN A 2 -11.38 -15.65 -5.61
C ASN A 2 -10.83 -14.23 -5.35
N LYS A 3 -11.60 -13.19 -5.72
CA LYS A 3 -11.20 -11.78 -5.61
C LYS A 3 -10.88 -11.35 -4.17
N MET A 4 -11.67 -11.80 -3.19
CA MET A 4 -11.48 -11.40 -1.79
C MET A 4 -10.18 -11.96 -1.20
N ILE A 5 -9.83 -13.21 -1.50
CA ILE A 5 -8.56 -13.80 -1.08
C ILE A 5 -7.39 -13.08 -1.74
N ALA A 6 -7.52 -12.73 -3.02
CA ALA A 6 -6.50 -11.95 -3.73
C ALA A 6 -6.26 -10.60 -3.05
N GLU A 7 -7.32 -9.82 -2.79
CA GLU A 7 -7.22 -8.52 -2.12
C GLU A 7 -6.65 -8.62 -0.70
N PHE A 8 -7.07 -9.65 0.06
CA PHE A 8 -6.50 -9.94 1.37
C PHE A 8 -4.99 -10.21 1.30
N ILE A 9 -4.54 -11.10 0.42
CA ILE A 9 -3.12 -11.46 0.27
C ILE A 9 -2.32 -10.26 -0.23
N GLY A 10 -2.86 -9.49 -1.16
CA GLY A 10 -2.21 -8.31 -1.70
C GLY A 10 -2.00 -7.23 -0.64
N THR A 11 -3.03 -6.88 0.13
CA THR A 11 -2.88 -5.89 1.22
C THR A 11 -2.03 -6.41 2.37
N PHE A 12 -2.14 -7.70 2.71
CA PHE A 12 -1.24 -8.36 3.67
C PHE A 12 0.22 -8.19 3.27
N THR A 13 0.54 -8.49 2.00
CA THR A 13 1.88 -8.38 1.44
C THR A 13 2.37 -6.93 1.50
N LEU A 14 1.52 -5.99 1.05
CA LEU A 14 1.85 -4.57 1.04
C LEU A 14 2.22 -4.05 2.44
N VAL A 15 1.41 -4.39 3.44
CA VAL A 15 1.65 -3.97 4.83
C VAL A 15 2.87 -4.66 5.42
N LEU A 16 3.01 -5.98 5.23
CA LEU A 16 4.14 -6.72 5.81
C LEU A 16 5.48 -6.21 5.28
N PHE A 17 5.62 -6.02 3.95
CA PHE A 17 6.89 -5.60 3.36
C PHE A 17 7.12 -4.09 3.50
N GLY A 18 6.12 -3.26 3.25
CA GLY A 18 6.26 -1.80 3.33
C GLY A 18 6.48 -1.32 4.76
N CYS A 19 5.55 -1.63 5.67
CA CYS A 19 5.70 -1.28 7.08
C CYS A 19 6.87 -2.03 7.71
N GLY A 20 7.12 -3.29 7.32
CA GLY A 20 8.29 -4.04 7.78
C GLY A 20 9.61 -3.36 7.44
N ALA A 21 9.78 -2.84 6.22
CA ALA A 21 10.97 -2.08 5.84
C ALA A 21 11.14 -0.81 6.70
N ALA A 22 10.04 -0.07 6.94
CA ALA A 22 10.06 1.12 7.77
C ALA A 22 10.41 0.83 9.24
N VAL A 23 9.92 -0.28 9.79
CA VAL A 23 10.07 -0.65 11.20
C VAL A 23 11.39 -1.35 11.49
N ILE A 24 11.83 -2.25 10.60
CA ILE A 24 13.02 -3.09 10.80
C ILE A 24 14.28 -2.41 10.29
N ALA A 25 14.20 -1.59 9.24
CA ALA A 25 15.37 -1.02 8.59
C ALA A 25 15.24 0.48 8.31
N GLY A 26 14.25 1.16 8.91
CA GLY A 26 14.04 2.58 8.74
C GLY A 26 15.13 3.45 9.38
N PRO A 27 15.08 4.78 9.16
CA PRO A 27 16.10 5.74 9.60
C PRO A 27 16.41 5.69 11.10
N ALA A 28 15.46 5.22 11.92
CA ALA A 28 15.58 5.14 13.37
C ALA A 28 16.35 3.90 13.88
N VAL A 29 16.76 2.96 13.01
CA VAL A 29 17.26 1.64 13.44
C VAL A 29 18.79 1.54 13.57
N GLY A 30 19.57 2.50 13.06
CA GLY A 30 21.03 2.56 13.28
C GLY A 30 21.86 2.80 12.02
N ALA A 31 23.10 2.31 11.95
CA ALA A 31 24.04 2.64 10.85
C ALA A 31 23.71 1.97 9.51
N THR A 32 22.92 0.88 9.49
CA THR A 32 22.55 0.12 8.29
C THR A 32 21.05 0.25 8.00
N THR A 33 20.61 1.47 7.67
CA THR A 33 19.21 1.74 7.27
C THR A 33 19.04 1.66 5.76
N VAL A 34 17.82 1.35 5.30
CA VAL A 34 17.45 1.43 3.88
C VAL A 34 17.06 2.85 3.44
N GLY A 35 16.97 3.79 4.40
CA GLY A 35 16.53 5.16 4.15
C GLY A 35 15.10 5.27 3.60
N VAL A 36 14.67 6.50 3.31
CA VAL A 36 13.33 6.78 2.75
C VAL A 36 13.17 6.15 1.36
N LEU A 37 14.22 6.17 0.53
CA LEU A 37 14.20 5.59 -0.81
C LEU A 37 13.99 4.06 -0.78
N GLY A 38 14.66 3.36 0.13
CA GLY A 38 14.47 1.91 0.27
C GLY A 38 13.09 1.55 0.80
N ILE A 39 12.52 2.35 1.70
CA ILE A 39 11.13 2.19 2.14
C ILE A 39 10.16 2.39 0.96
N ALA A 40 10.36 3.44 0.16
CA ALA A 40 9.54 3.69 -1.03
C ALA A 40 9.62 2.52 -2.02
N PHE A 41 10.81 1.97 -2.27
CA PHE A 41 10.96 0.77 -3.10
C PHE A 41 10.31 -0.48 -2.49
N ALA A 42 10.35 -0.67 -1.18
CA ALA A 42 9.71 -1.82 -0.54
C ALA A 42 8.18 -1.80 -0.78
N PHE A 43 7.52 -0.65 -0.59
CA PHE A 43 6.11 -0.49 -0.91
C PHE A 43 5.85 -0.67 -2.41
N GLY A 44 6.62 0.05 -3.25
CA GLY A 44 6.44 0.04 -4.69
C GLY A 44 6.60 -1.34 -5.31
N LEU A 45 7.69 -2.05 -4.99
CA LEU A 45 7.97 -3.38 -5.51
C LEU A 45 6.99 -4.43 -4.99
N ALA A 46 6.47 -4.29 -3.76
CA ALA A 46 5.39 -5.15 -3.27
C ALA A 46 4.13 -4.97 -4.13
N ILE A 47 3.77 -3.72 -4.49
CA ILE A 47 2.67 -3.44 -5.43
C ILE A 47 2.97 -4.04 -6.81
N VAL A 48 4.17 -3.87 -7.36
CA VAL A 48 4.55 -4.46 -8.67
C VAL A 48 4.36 -5.98 -8.65
N ALA A 49 4.88 -6.65 -7.63
CA ALA A 49 4.79 -8.10 -7.49
C ALA A 49 3.33 -8.58 -7.39
N MET A 50 2.51 -7.90 -6.58
CA MET A 50 1.09 -8.26 -6.43
C MET A 50 0.28 -7.90 -7.67
N ALA A 51 0.54 -6.77 -8.32
CA ALA A 51 -0.15 -6.38 -9.55
C ALA A 51 0.01 -7.44 -10.65
N TYR A 52 1.21 -7.99 -10.82
CA TYR A 52 1.44 -9.08 -11.77
C TYR A 52 0.99 -10.46 -11.24
N GLY A 53 1.05 -10.70 -9.94
CA GLY A 53 0.68 -11.99 -9.34
C GLY A 53 -0.84 -12.20 -9.22
N ILE A 54 -1.58 -11.17 -8.82
CA ILE A 54 -3.01 -11.26 -8.49
C ILE A 54 -3.90 -10.33 -9.31
N GLY A 55 -3.31 -9.45 -10.15
CA GLY A 55 -4.07 -8.48 -10.95
C GLY A 55 -5.07 -9.12 -11.91
N SER A 56 -4.77 -10.30 -12.46
CA SER A 56 -5.71 -11.06 -13.30
C SER A 56 -6.92 -11.63 -12.53
N VAL A 57 -6.84 -11.69 -11.20
CA VAL A 57 -7.90 -12.22 -10.33
C VAL A 57 -8.81 -11.11 -9.84
N SER A 58 -8.26 -10.07 -9.21
CA SER A 58 -9.02 -9.00 -8.56
C SER A 58 -8.84 -7.61 -9.16
N GLY A 59 -7.88 -7.43 -10.06
CA GLY A 59 -7.37 -6.11 -10.46
C GLY A 59 -6.31 -5.56 -9.50
N CYS A 60 -6.01 -6.26 -8.40
CA CYS A 60 -5.01 -5.89 -7.40
C CYS A 60 -5.21 -4.45 -6.87
N HIS A 61 -6.40 -4.15 -6.34
CA HIS A 61 -6.63 -2.80 -5.79
C HIS A 61 -5.83 -2.59 -4.52
N VAL A 62 -5.85 -3.60 -3.63
CA VAL A 62 -5.10 -3.73 -2.37
C VAL A 62 -5.19 -2.53 -1.42
N ASN A 63 -6.14 -1.63 -1.68
CA ASN A 63 -6.27 -0.32 -1.06
C ASN A 63 -7.74 0.17 -1.19
N PRO A 64 -8.38 0.58 -0.08
CA PRO A 64 -9.74 1.11 -0.10
C PRO A 64 -9.93 2.36 -0.97
N ALA A 65 -8.97 3.30 -0.97
CA ALA A 65 -9.03 4.51 -1.78
C ALA A 65 -8.92 4.19 -3.29
N VAL A 66 -8.09 3.20 -3.65
CA VAL A 66 -8.03 2.68 -5.03
C VAL A 66 -9.37 2.10 -5.44
N SER A 67 -9.94 1.23 -4.59
CA SER A 67 -11.22 0.60 -4.85
C SER A 67 -12.35 1.63 -4.98
N PHE A 68 -12.31 2.68 -4.18
CA PHE A 68 -13.24 3.80 -4.27
C PHE A 68 -13.06 4.59 -5.58
N GLY A 69 -11.82 4.88 -5.98
CA GLY A 69 -11.54 5.53 -7.27
C GLY A 69 -12.03 4.72 -8.47
N VAL A 70 -11.86 3.39 -8.43
CA VAL A 70 -12.35 2.47 -9.47
C VAL A 70 -13.89 2.39 -9.48
N LEU A 71 -14.53 2.45 -8.30
CA LEU A 71 -15.99 2.56 -8.16
C LEU A 71 -16.50 3.86 -8.79
N LEU A 72 -15.90 5.01 -8.47
CA LEU A 72 -16.27 6.31 -9.04
C LEU A 72 -16.03 6.38 -10.55
N ALA A 73 -15.03 5.65 -11.06
CA ALA A 73 -14.79 5.51 -12.49
C ALA A 73 -15.81 4.59 -13.20
N GLY A 74 -16.81 4.04 -12.49
CA GLY A 74 -17.82 3.14 -13.04
C GLY A 74 -17.29 1.76 -13.43
N ARG A 75 -16.15 1.35 -12.86
CA ARG A 75 -15.44 0.10 -13.22
C ARG A 75 -15.61 -1.01 -12.17
N MET A 76 -16.38 -0.77 -11.12
CA MET A 76 -16.65 -1.70 -10.02
C MET A 76 -18.08 -1.47 -9.48
N SER A 77 -18.72 -2.52 -8.97
CA SER A 77 -20.02 -2.41 -8.30
C SER A 77 -19.86 -1.98 -6.83
N VAL A 78 -20.88 -1.37 -6.23
CA VAL A 78 -20.86 -1.02 -4.80
C VAL A 78 -20.69 -2.25 -3.91
N GLY A 79 -21.28 -3.39 -4.29
CA GLY A 79 -21.16 -4.65 -3.56
C GLY A 79 -19.72 -5.19 -3.56
N ASP A 80 -19.07 -5.19 -4.73
CA ASP A 80 -17.67 -5.57 -4.84
C ASP A 80 -16.77 -4.61 -4.04
N PHE A 81 -17.03 -3.31 -4.09
CA PHE A 81 -16.28 -2.32 -3.32
C PHE A 81 -16.30 -2.63 -1.82
N ILE A 82 -17.48 -2.89 -1.24
CA ILE A 82 -17.61 -3.21 0.18
C ILE A 82 -16.81 -4.48 0.52
N GLN A 83 -16.93 -5.53 -0.31
CA GLN A 83 -16.19 -6.78 -0.12
C GLN A 83 -14.68 -6.57 -0.20
N TYR A 84 -14.21 -5.73 -1.14
CA TYR A 84 -12.80 -5.39 -1.29
C TYR A 84 -12.28 -4.66 -0.06
N VAL A 85 -12.99 -3.64 0.43
CA VAL A 85 -12.59 -2.90 1.63
C VAL A 85 -12.46 -3.83 2.84
N ILE A 86 -13.43 -4.73 3.04
CA ILE A 86 -13.36 -5.72 4.14
C ILE A 86 -12.12 -6.61 3.98
N ALA A 87 -11.91 -7.19 2.79
CA ALA A 87 -10.76 -8.06 2.53
C ALA A 87 -9.41 -7.34 2.74
N GLN A 88 -9.30 -6.10 2.26
CA GLN A 88 -8.11 -5.27 2.39
C GLN A 88 -7.83 -4.92 3.85
N CYS A 89 -8.85 -4.50 4.61
CA CYS A 89 -8.69 -4.21 6.04
C CYS A 89 -8.26 -5.46 6.83
N LEU A 90 -8.86 -6.61 6.55
CA LEU A 90 -8.45 -7.87 7.18
C LEU A 90 -7.02 -8.27 6.79
N GLY A 91 -6.63 -8.07 5.53
CA GLY A 91 -5.27 -8.30 5.04
C GLY A 91 -4.26 -7.41 5.73
N ALA A 92 -4.57 -6.11 5.86
CA ALA A 92 -3.74 -5.15 6.58
C ALA A 92 -3.55 -5.55 8.05
N ILE A 93 -4.64 -5.88 8.76
CA ILE A 93 -4.58 -6.34 10.15
C ILE A 93 -3.70 -7.58 10.28
N ALA A 94 -3.87 -8.57 9.40
CA ALA A 94 -3.05 -9.77 9.40
C ALA A 94 -1.56 -9.49 9.13
N GLY A 95 -1.26 -8.58 8.19
CA GLY A 95 0.11 -8.17 7.86
C GLY A 95 0.78 -7.48 9.04
N THR A 96 0.06 -6.55 9.70
CA THR A 96 0.51 -5.90 10.92
C THR A 96 0.68 -6.89 12.08
N ALA A 97 -0.22 -7.87 12.24
CA ALA A 97 -0.11 -8.88 13.29
C ALA A 97 1.14 -9.76 13.13
N VAL A 98 1.45 -10.17 11.89
CA VAL A 98 2.69 -10.90 11.59
C VAL A 98 3.92 -10.02 11.85
N LEU A 99 3.90 -8.75 11.43
CA LEU A 99 4.99 -7.83 11.73
C LEU A 99 5.19 -7.64 13.24
N TRP A 100 4.11 -7.47 14.00
CA TRP A 100 4.17 -7.36 15.45
C TRP A 100 4.76 -8.61 16.10
N LEU A 101 4.39 -9.81 15.63
CA LEU A 101 4.96 -11.06 16.12
C LEU A 101 6.48 -11.12 15.88
N ILE A 102 6.93 -10.71 14.68
CA ILE A 102 8.37 -10.63 14.35
C ILE A 102 9.07 -9.65 15.29
N MET A 103 8.53 -8.44 15.47
CA MET A 103 9.14 -7.41 16.30
C MET A 103 9.16 -7.77 17.79
N SER A 104 8.13 -8.46 18.27
CA SER A 104 8.05 -8.96 19.65
C SER A 104 9.12 -10.01 19.97
N GLY A 105 9.70 -10.65 18.95
CA GLY A 105 10.85 -11.56 19.09
C GLY A 105 12.20 -10.86 19.28
N LYS A 106 12.26 -9.52 19.23
CA LYS A 106 13.51 -8.76 19.43
C LYS A 106 14.00 -8.94 20.87
N ALA A 107 15.26 -9.32 21.05
CA ALA A 107 15.85 -9.61 22.38
C ALA A 107 15.79 -8.42 23.35
N SER A 108 15.81 -7.18 22.84
CA SER A 108 15.68 -5.96 23.64
C SER A 108 14.23 -5.62 24.03
N GLY A 109 13.25 -6.42 23.57
CA GLY A 109 11.84 -6.02 23.53
C GLY A 109 11.56 -5.02 22.40
N TRP A 110 10.26 -4.78 22.18
CA TRP A 110 9.74 -3.84 21.21
C TRP A 110 8.55 -3.04 21.79
N ASP A 111 8.70 -1.72 21.82
CA ASP A 111 7.70 -0.75 22.30
C ASP A 111 7.35 0.31 21.23
N GLY A 112 7.91 0.18 20.02
CA GLY A 112 7.74 1.12 18.92
C GLY A 112 6.47 0.90 18.08
N GLY A 113 6.16 1.87 17.23
CA GLY A 113 5.05 1.80 16.28
C GLY A 113 5.32 0.86 15.09
N LEU A 114 4.26 0.31 14.49
CA LEU A 114 4.36 -0.66 13.39
C LEU A 114 4.27 -0.02 11.99
N GLY A 115 4.85 1.17 11.83
CA GLY A 115 4.91 1.88 10.54
C GLY A 115 3.66 2.69 10.19
N ALA A 116 2.84 3.07 11.18
CA ALA A 116 1.74 4.00 10.97
C ALA A 116 2.26 5.43 10.74
N ASN A 117 1.64 6.15 9.79
CA ASN A 117 1.92 7.56 9.54
C ASN A 117 1.28 8.43 10.64
N GLY A 118 1.97 9.52 11.00
CA GLY A 118 1.52 10.51 11.98
C GLY A 118 1.64 11.94 11.47
N TRP A 119 1.20 12.89 12.28
CA TRP A 119 1.35 14.33 12.05
C TRP A 119 1.26 15.06 13.40
N GLY A 120 1.63 16.34 13.43
CA GLY A 120 1.57 17.18 14.63
C GLY A 120 2.81 17.09 15.53
N PRO A 121 2.74 17.71 16.72
CA PRO A 121 3.87 17.80 17.65
C PRO A 121 4.48 16.44 17.99
N GLY A 122 5.81 16.33 17.96
CA GLY A 122 6.51 15.08 18.24
C GLY A 122 6.56 14.07 17.09
N TYR A 123 6.09 14.43 15.89
CA TYR A 123 6.19 13.58 14.69
C TYR A 123 6.92 14.28 13.54
N LEU A 124 8.16 13.83 13.26
CA LEU A 124 9.00 14.31 12.14
C LEU A 124 9.05 15.85 12.06
N GLY A 125 8.64 16.43 10.93
CA GLY A 125 8.62 17.89 10.71
C GLY A 125 7.47 18.63 11.39
N GLU A 126 6.74 17.97 12.29
CA GLU A 126 5.63 18.52 13.08
C GLU A 126 4.56 19.24 12.25
N TYR A 127 4.28 18.72 11.05
CA TYR A 127 3.29 19.29 10.14
C TYR A 127 1.90 19.36 10.79
N ASN A 128 1.18 20.46 10.52
CA ASN A 128 -0.19 20.63 10.97
C ASN A 128 -1.17 19.73 10.18
N LEU A 129 -2.40 19.62 10.68
CA LEU A 129 -3.46 18.81 10.07
C LEU A 129 -3.72 19.17 8.61
N LEU A 130 -3.72 20.47 8.28
CA LEU A 130 -4.00 20.92 6.92
C LEU A 130 -2.92 20.44 5.95
N SER A 131 -1.65 20.54 6.32
CA SER A 131 -0.53 20.03 5.53
C SER A 131 -0.63 18.52 5.32
N ALA A 132 -0.96 17.76 6.36
CA ALA A 132 -1.16 16.31 6.26
C ALA A 132 -2.33 15.96 5.32
N LEU A 133 -3.46 16.66 5.45
CA LEU A 133 -4.64 16.46 4.59
C LEU A 133 -4.33 16.77 3.12
N VAL A 134 -3.64 17.89 2.85
CA VAL A 134 -3.23 18.26 1.49
C VAL A 134 -2.34 17.19 0.88
N PHE A 135 -1.36 16.68 1.64
CA PHE A 135 -0.49 15.62 1.17
C PHE A 135 -1.28 14.34 0.82
N GLU A 136 -2.11 13.85 1.75
CA GLU A 136 -2.92 12.63 1.54
C GLU A 136 -3.84 12.74 0.32
N VAL A 137 -4.52 13.88 0.15
CA VAL A 137 -5.42 14.11 -0.99
C VAL A 137 -4.64 14.17 -2.30
N VAL A 138 -3.56 14.94 -2.37
CA VAL A 138 -2.79 15.12 -3.61
C VAL A 138 -2.05 13.83 -3.99
N ALA A 139 -1.39 13.18 -3.04
CA ALA A 139 -0.66 11.93 -3.30
C ALA A 139 -1.63 10.82 -3.76
N THR A 140 -2.76 10.65 -3.08
CA THR A 140 -3.78 9.67 -3.49
C THR A 140 -4.38 10.00 -4.86
N PHE A 141 -4.62 11.28 -5.15
CA PHE A 141 -5.09 11.70 -6.47
C PHE A 141 -4.10 11.34 -7.58
N LEU A 142 -2.82 11.66 -7.41
CA LEU A 142 -1.78 11.33 -8.40
C LEU A 142 -1.65 9.82 -8.60
N PHE A 143 -1.71 9.04 -7.51
CA PHE A 143 -1.71 7.59 -7.57
C PHE A 143 -2.92 7.04 -8.34
N LEU A 144 -4.13 7.57 -8.10
CA LEU A 144 -5.33 7.20 -8.85
C LEU A 144 -5.25 7.59 -10.33
N VAL A 145 -4.65 8.74 -10.66
CA VAL A 145 -4.41 9.15 -12.06
C VAL A 145 -3.50 8.14 -12.76
N ALA A 146 -2.41 7.71 -12.11
CA ALA A 146 -1.52 6.69 -12.66
C ALA A 146 -2.28 5.38 -12.89
N ILE A 147 -2.98 4.86 -11.87
CA ILE A 147 -3.75 3.61 -11.96
C ILE A 147 -4.80 3.67 -13.07
N LEU A 148 -5.71 4.65 -13.02
CA LEU A 148 -6.83 4.73 -13.95
C LEU A 148 -6.36 5.02 -15.38
N GLY A 149 -5.25 5.75 -15.51
CA GLY A 149 -4.60 6.09 -16.76
C GLY A 149 -3.99 4.87 -17.45
N VAL A 150 -3.15 4.09 -16.74
CA VAL A 150 -2.49 2.92 -17.34
C VAL A 150 -3.44 1.74 -17.56
N THR A 151 -4.52 1.66 -16.79
CA THR A 151 -5.53 0.58 -16.88
C THR A 151 -6.77 0.93 -17.72
N ARG A 152 -6.80 2.09 -18.38
CA ARG A 152 -7.98 2.49 -19.18
C ARG A 152 -8.21 1.55 -20.38
N LYS A 153 -9.47 1.43 -20.79
CA LYS A 153 -9.83 0.72 -22.04
C LYS A 153 -9.17 1.40 -23.24
N GLY A 154 -8.65 0.59 -24.17
CA GLY A 154 -7.97 1.08 -25.37
C GLY A 154 -6.47 1.39 -25.18
N THR A 155 -5.89 1.17 -24.00
CA THR A 155 -4.44 1.23 -23.82
C THR A 155 -3.74 0.15 -24.65
N PRO A 156 -2.69 0.48 -25.43
CA PRO A 156 -1.92 -0.50 -26.17
C PRO A 156 -1.39 -1.62 -25.26
N VAL A 157 -1.40 -2.87 -25.74
CA VAL A 157 -1.07 -4.06 -24.93
C VAL A 157 0.30 -3.96 -24.26
N HIS A 158 1.30 -3.41 -24.96
CA HIS A 158 2.65 -3.23 -24.40
C HIS A 158 2.69 -2.21 -23.26
N ILE A 159 1.82 -1.20 -23.24
CA ILE A 159 1.70 -0.25 -22.12
C ILE A 159 0.87 -0.87 -20.99
N ALA A 160 -0.22 -1.57 -21.32
CA ALA A 160 -1.05 -2.25 -20.32
C ALA A 160 -0.25 -3.34 -19.58
N GLY A 161 0.66 -4.03 -20.27
CA GLY A 161 1.58 -5.01 -19.68
C GLY A 161 2.58 -4.40 -18.69
N LEU A 162 2.80 -3.09 -18.72
CA LEU A 162 3.65 -2.34 -17.78
C LEU A 162 2.86 -1.69 -16.64
N ALA A 163 1.54 -1.90 -16.56
CA ALA A 163 0.69 -1.23 -15.57
C ALA A 163 1.18 -1.47 -14.13
N GLY A 164 1.53 -2.71 -13.77
CA GLY A 164 2.02 -3.03 -12.44
C GLY A 164 3.29 -2.25 -12.07
N LEU A 165 4.22 -2.11 -13.03
CA LEU A 165 5.45 -1.34 -12.85
C LEU A 165 5.17 0.16 -12.71
N ALA A 166 4.33 0.71 -13.60
CA ALA A 166 3.97 2.13 -13.55
C ALA A 166 3.29 2.49 -12.21
N ILE A 167 2.36 1.65 -11.75
CA ILE A 167 1.65 1.86 -10.49
C ILE A 167 2.60 1.76 -9.29
N GLY A 168 3.47 0.74 -9.24
CA GLY A 168 4.39 0.56 -8.12
C GLY A 168 5.52 1.60 -8.06
N LEU A 169 5.81 2.32 -9.15
CA LEU A 169 6.86 3.35 -9.20
C LEU A 169 6.30 4.79 -9.16
N THR A 170 5.00 4.97 -8.91
CA THR A 170 4.38 6.28 -8.68
C THR A 170 4.34 6.57 -7.18
#